data_AF-A0AAD9JHU2-F1
#
_entry.id   AF-A0AAD9JHU2-F1
#
_cell.length_a   1.000
_cell.length_b   1.000
_cell.length_c   1.000
_cell.angle_alpha   90.00
_cell.angle_beta   90.00
_cell.angle_gamma   90.00
#
_symmetry.space_group_name_H-M   'P 1'
#
loop_
_entity.id
_entity.type
_entity.pdbx_description
1 polymer ?
#
loop_
_entity_poly.entity_id
_entity_poly.type
_entity_poly.pdbx_seq_one_letter_code
_entity_poly.pdbx_strand_id
1 'polypeptide(L)'
;MVYTDSLGEAWRAEILRGVPKISNTGAVPGTVLVWGDSARPILNSAAHGKPVLIAAAEVGHGRIVILAHESLLKSAPELIRNIKTWLMKGDQRNIYVLDHKSKHSNIKPGDVMVWKGAKSTGDVTKEVVINHLLSGGGLLHAMCPWGWLQLNKGKNLSDMPLYGALDLVGICYTKWCGTIPKDGLDIKSHRSTESITLCSLVSYIGKC
;
A
#
# COMPACT_ATOMS: atom_id res chain seq x y z
N MET A 1 -21.10 -21.20 -5.38
CA MET A 1 -20.44 -21.21 -4.06
C MET A 1 -19.61 -19.95 -3.99
N VAL A 2 -20.05 -18.94 -3.22
CA VAL A 2 -19.26 -17.69 -3.06
C VAL A 2 -18.14 -18.03 -2.09
N TYR A 3 -16.91 -18.17 -2.58
CA TYR A 3 -15.75 -18.26 -1.70
C TYR A 3 -15.65 -16.93 -0.95
N THR A 4 -15.99 -16.92 0.34
CA THR A 4 -15.75 -15.77 1.20
C THR A 4 -14.26 -15.69 1.49
N ASP A 5 -13.62 -14.59 1.08
CA ASP A 5 -12.24 -14.27 1.39
C ASP A 5 -12.08 -13.91 2.88
N SER A 6 -12.22 -14.90 3.75
CA SER A 6 -12.17 -14.73 5.21
C SER A 6 -10.87 -14.09 5.69
N LEU A 7 -9.76 -14.37 5.01
CA LEU A 7 -8.46 -13.78 5.29
C LEU A 7 -8.46 -12.27 4.99
N GLY A 8 -8.92 -11.86 3.82
CA GLY A 8 -9.00 -10.44 3.50
C GLY A 8 -10.00 -9.70 4.39
N GLU A 9 -11.11 -10.34 4.78
CA GLU A 9 -12.05 -9.76 5.74
C GLU A 9 -11.39 -9.52 7.11
N ALA A 10 -10.55 -10.44 7.59
CA ALA A 10 -9.78 -10.26 8.82
C ALA A 10 -8.79 -9.09 8.69
N TRP A 11 -8.06 -9.00 7.58
CA TRP A 11 -7.09 -7.91 7.36
C TRP A 11 -7.78 -6.55 7.27
N ARG A 12 -8.92 -6.47 6.58
CA ARG A 12 -9.74 -5.26 6.51
C ARG A 12 -10.26 -4.87 7.90
N ALA A 13 -10.73 -5.85 8.68
CA ALA A 13 -11.20 -5.61 10.05
C ALA A 13 -10.08 -5.08 10.96
N GLU A 14 -8.85 -5.59 10.83
CA GLU A 14 -7.70 -5.13 11.62
C GLU A 14 -7.19 -3.76 11.20
N ILE A 15 -6.94 -3.55 9.90
CA ILE A 15 -6.34 -2.33 9.36
C ILE A 15 -7.32 -1.15 9.48
N LEU A 16 -8.61 -1.37 9.23
CA LEU A 16 -9.63 -0.32 9.26
C LEU A 16 -10.33 -0.19 10.63
N ARG A 17 -9.86 -0.92 11.66
CA ARG A 17 -10.50 -0.95 12.98
C ARG A 17 -10.63 0.44 13.59
N GLY A 18 -11.87 0.85 13.89
CA GLY A 18 -12.14 2.14 14.52
C GLY A 18 -11.84 3.35 13.63
N VAL A 19 -11.66 3.15 12.32
CA VAL A 19 -11.52 4.24 11.35
C VAL A 19 -12.91 4.51 10.76
N PRO A 20 -13.59 5.61 11.12
CA PRO A 20 -14.91 5.91 10.54
C PRO A 20 -14.79 6.46 9.12
N LYS A 21 -13.79 7.32 8.88
CA LYS A 21 -13.63 8.10 7.65
C LYS A 21 -12.16 8.38 7.39
N ILE A 22 -11.77 8.41 6.12
CA ILE A 22 -10.47 8.93 5.67
C ILE A 22 -10.67 10.40 5.29
N SER A 23 -9.94 11.30 5.94
CA SER A 23 -10.03 12.73 5.62
C SER A 23 -9.44 13.05 4.25
N ASN A 24 -10.01 14.05 3.58
CA ASN A 24 -9.43 14.61 2.38
C ASN A 24 -8.27 15.53 2.75
N THR A 25 -7.06 15.19 2.32
CA THR A 25 -5.86 15.97 2.61
C THR A 25 -5.56 17.04 1.56
N GLY A 26 -6.48 17.29 0.63
CA GLY A 26 -6.28 18.12 -0.56
C GLY A 26 -5.48 17.45 -1.68
N ALA A 27 -5.13 16.18 -1.53
CA ALA A 27 -4.30 15.44 -2.47
C ALA A 27 -5.13 14.46 -3.30
N VAL A 28 -4.74 14.26 -4.57
CA VAL A 28 -5.36 13.27 -5.47
C VAL A 28 -4.55 11.98 -5.41
N PRO A 29 -5.04 10.90 -4.77
CA PRO A 29 -4.28 9.66 -4.72
C PRO A 29 -4.16 9.03 -6.11
N GLY A 30 -3.18 8.15 -6.30
CA GLY A 30 -3.19 7.22 -7.42
C GLY A 30 -4.16 6.06 -7.18
N THR A 31 -3.92 4.94 -7.85
CA THR A 31 -4.62 3.68 -7.58
C THR A 31 -3.65 2.50 -7.60
N VAL A 32 -4.11 1.37 -7.07
CA VAL A 32 -3.38 0.11 -6.93
C VAL A 32 -4.09 -1.00 -7.69
N LEU A 33 -3.33 -1.88 -8.31
CA LEU A 33 -3.79 -3.16 -8.84
C LEU A 33 -3.30 -4.29 -7.93
N VAL A 34 -4.16 -5.26 -7.67
CA VAL A 34 -3.86 -6.46 -6.88
C VAL A 34 -4.20 -7.70 -7.71
N TRP A 35 -3.25 -8.62 -7.86
CA TRP A 35 -3.45 -9.89 -8.56
C TRP A 35 -2.81 -11.09 -7.85
N GLY A 36 -1.98 -10.85 -6.83
CA GLY A 36 -1.33 -11.93 -6.10
C GLY A 36 -2.26 -12.65 -5.14
N ASP A 37 -2.10 -13.97 -5.04
CA ASP A 37 -2.90 -14.83 -4.15
C ASP A 37 -2.71 -14.50 -2.66
N SER A 38 -1.57 -13.90 -2.30
CA SER A 38 -1.25 -13.46 -0.94
C SER A 38 -1.53 -11.98 -0.71
N ALA A 39 -2.22 -11.30 -1.64
CA ALA A 39 -2.51 -9.88 -1.58
C ALA A 39 -4.02 -9.60 -1.55
N ARG A 40 -4.42 -8.54 -0.86
CA ARG A 40 -5.81 -8.14 -0.70
C ARG A 40 -6.00 -6.63 -0.84
N PRO A 41 -7.01 -6.18 -1.59
CA PRO A 41 -7.43 -4.79 -1.52
C PRO A 41 -8.05 -4.54 -0.14
N ILE A 42 -7.73 -3.39 0.46
CA ILE A 42 -8.19 -3.01 1.80
C ILE A 42 -9.22 -1.89 1.70
N LEU A 43 -8.89 -0.84 0.95
CA LEU A 43 -9.72 0.35 0.84
C LEU A 43 -9.78 0.81 -0.62
N ASN A 44 -10.99 1.08 -1.09
CA ASN A 44 -11.28 1.59 -2.42
C ASN A 44 -11.49 3.10 -2.41
N SER A 45 -11.31 3.71 -3.57
CA SER A 45 -11.58 5.10 -3.89
C SER A 45 -13.07 5.36 -4.08
N ALA A 46 -13.49 6.63 -3.99
CA ALA A 46 -14.84 7.06 -4.41
C ALA A 46 -14.97 7.27 -5.93
N ALA A 47 -13.88 7.13 -6.69
CA ALA A 47 -13.91 7.26 -8.15
C ALA A 47 -14.76 6.16 -8.81
N HIS A 48 -15.21 6.39 -10.05
CA HIS A 48 -15.94 5.39 -10.83
C HIS A 48 -15.16 4.06 -10.91
N GLY A 49 -15.88 2.95 -10.77
CA GLY A 49 -15.29 1.62 -10.65
C GLY A 49 -14.68 1.32 -9.28
N LYS A 50 -14.63 2.26 -8.33
CA LYS A 50 -14.06 2.07 -6.98
C LYS A 50 -12.63 1.48 -6.98
N PRO A 51 -11.65 2.09 -7.68
CA PRO A 51 -10.30 1.56 -7.76
C PRO A 51 -9.62 1.53 -6.39
N VAL A 52 -8.66 0.64 -6.18
CA VAL A 52 -8.02 0.42 -4.86
C VAL A 52 -7.07 1.56 -4.51
N LEU A 53 -7.14 2.06 -3.27
CA LEU A 53 -6.22 3.06 -2.70
C LEU A 53 -5.20 2.43 -1.74
N ILE A 54 -5.62 1.41 -1.01
CA ILE A 54 -4.80 0.69 -0.02
C ILE A 54 -4.93 -0.80 -0.31
N ALA A 55 -3.79 -1.48 -0.40
CA ALA A 55 -3.74 -2.94 -0.42
C ALA A 55 -2.72 -3.44 0.59
N ALA A 56 -2.86 -4.70 0.97
CA ALA A 56 -1.97 -5.37 1.89
C ALA A 56 -1.62 -6.77 1.37
N ALA A 57 -0.47 -7.30 1.78
CA ALA A 57 -0.02 -8.62 1.41
C ALA A 57 0.81 -9.27 2.52
N GLU A 58 0.79 -10.60 2.55
CA GLU A 58 1.73 -11.42 3.31
C GLU A 58 2.72 -12.11 2.36
N VAL A 59 3.98 -12.25 2.77
CA VAL A 59 5.01 -12.96 2.01
C VAL A 59 6.00 -13.62 2.96
N GLY A 60 6.08 -14.95 2.91
CA GLY A 60 6.77 -15.71 3.95
C GLY A 60 6.18 -15.38 5.32
N HIS A 61 7.01 -14.88 6.23
CA HIS A 61 6.56 -14.38 7.53
C HIS A 61 6.35 -12.86 7.58
N GLY A 62 6.63 -12.13 6.50
CA GLY A 62 6.54 -10.67 6.46
C GLY A 62 5.22 -10.14 5.96
N ARG A 63 5.07 -8.82 6.04
CA ARG A 63 3.86 -8.08 5.68
C ARG A 63 4.17 -6.82 4.88
N ILE A 64 3.35 -6.53 3.88
CA ILE A 64 3.45 -5.34 3.05
C ILE A 64 2.13 -4.58 3.09
N VAL A 65 2.19 -3.26 3.23
CA VAL A 65 1.06 -2.37 2.95
C VAL A 65 1.49 -1.35 1.91
N ILE A 66 0.67 -1.18 0.89
CA ILE A 66 0.85 -0.14 -0.13
C ILE A 66 -0.23 0.93 0.03
N LEU A 67 0.16 2.20 -0.07
CA LEU A 67 -0.75 3.35 -0.12
C LEU A 67 -0.53 4.10 -1.43
N ALA A 68 -1.62 4.39 -2.14
CA ALA A 68 -1.61 5.12 -3.41
C ALA A 68 -1.31 6.62 -3.29
N HIS A 69 -1.02 7.10 -2.08
CA HIS A 69 -0.44 8.41 -1.80
C HIS A 69 0.13 8.42 -0.38
N GLU A 70 1.29 9.05 -0.17
CA GLU A 70 1.85 9.30 1.15
C GLU A 70 0.99 10.24 2.02
N SER A 71 0.10 11.04 1.44
CA SER A 71 -0.82 11.90 2.20
C SER A 71 -1.83 11.10 3.02
N LEU A 72 -2.14 9.86 2.61
CA LEU A 72 -2.95 8.93 3.40
C LEU A 72 -2.34 8.67 4.79
N LEU A 73 -1.02 8.85 4.96
CA LEU A 73 -0.35 8.78 6.26
C LEU A 73 -0.81 9.86 7.26
N LYS A 74 -1.54 10.87 6.80
CA LYS A 74 -2.07 11.97 7.62
C LYS A 74 -3.59 11.96 7.68
N SER A 75 -4.24 10.99 7.05
CA SER A 75 -5.68 11.01 6.78
C SER A 75 -6.55 10.54 7.96
N ALA A 76 -6.02 9.66 8.81
CA ALA A 76 -6.66 9.17 10.03
C ALA A 76 -5.58 8.56 10.97
N PRO A 77 -5.40 9.05 12.21
CA PRO A 77 -4.41 8.52 13.15
C PRO A 77 -4.58 7.02 13.45
N GLU A 78 -5.82 6.56 13.57
CA GLU A 78 -6.17 5.16 13.85
C GLU A 78 -5.72 4.24 12.73
N LEU A 79 -5.88 4.66 11.47
CA LEU A 79 -5.42 3.90 10.30
C LEU A 79 -3.92 3.65 10.39
N ILE A 80 -3.14 4.69 10.72
CA ILE A 80 -1.68 4.58 10.77
C ILE A 80 -1.24 3.68 11.92
N ARG A 81 -1.89 3.81 13.07
CA ARG A 81 -1.65 2.93 14.21
C ARG A 81 -1.94 1.47 13.83
N ASN A 82 -3.08 1.20 13.21
CA ASN A 82 -3.47 -0.15 12.81
C ASN A 82 -2.54 -0.73 11.73
N ILE A 83 -2.15 0.04 10.71
CA ILE A 83 -1.17 -0.38 9.70
C ILE A 83 0.15 -0.77 10.36
N LYS A 84 0.66 0.04 11.29
CA LYS A 84 1.89 -0.27 12.03
C LYS A 84 1.75 -1.57 12.82
N THR A 85 0.69 -1.71 13.60
CA THR A 85 0.41 -2.93 14.36
C THR A 85 0.29 -4.15 13.45
N TRP A 86 -0.38 -4.02 12.31
CA TRP A 86 -0.56 -5.10 11.35
C TRP A 86 0.79 -5.50 10.74
N LEU A 87 1.60 -4.55 10.27
CA LEU A 87 2.94 -4.81 9.72
C LEU A 87 3.87 -5.50 10.72
N MET A 88 3.77 -5.17 12.01
CA MET A 88 4.58 -5.75 13.08
C MET A 88 4.01 -7.05 13.65
N LYS A 89 2.86 -7.54 13.15
CA LYS A 89 2.14 -8.69 13.72
C LYS A 89 1.81 -8.55 15.21
N GLY A 90 1.62 -7.32 15.68
CA GLY A 90 1.38 -7.01 17.10
C GLY A 90 2.64 -6.91 17.96
N ASP A 91 3.82 -7.22 17.41
CA ASP A 91 5.07 -7.08 18.14
C ASP A 91 5.53 -5.62 18.26
N GLN A 92 6.34 -5.32 19.26
CA GLN A 92 7.08 -4.06 19.32
C GLN A 92 8.33 -4.16 18.46
N ARG A 93 8.36 -3.35 17.39
CA ARG A 93 9.45 -3.26 16.41
C ARG A 93 9.72 -1.81 16.06
N ASN A 94 10.91 -1.54 15.52
CA ASN A 94 11.27 -0.19 15.10
C ASN A 94 10.71 0.11 13.71
N ILE A 95 10.52 1.40 13.44
CA ILE A 95 10.10 1.90 12.13
C ILE A 95 11.25 2.71 11.54
N TYR A 96 11.71 2.33 10.35
CA TYR A 96 12.77 3.00 9.63
C TYR A 96 12.21 3.66 8.38
N VAL A 97 12.21 4.99 8.35
CA VAL A 97 11.86 5.74 7.15
C VAL A 97 13.07 5.77 6.24
N LEU A 98 12.92 5.22 5.03
CA LEU A 98 13.99 5.09 4.07
C LEU A 98 14.21 6.41 3.30
N ASP A 99 15.49 6.74 3.12
CA ASP A 99 16.00 7.89 2.40
C ASP A 99 17.41 7.62 1.83
N HIS A 100 18.04 8.62 1.23
CA HIS A 100 19.38 8.54 0.65
C HIS A 100 20.51 8.20 1.64
N LYS A 101 20.30 8.30 2.96
CA LYS A 101 21.29 8.00 4.00
C LYS A 101 21.05 6.66 4.68
N SER A 102 19.98 5.98 4.30
CA SER A 102 19.58 4.72 4.92
C SER A 102 20.66 3.65 4.73
N LYS A 103 20.92 2.92 5.82
CA LYS A 103 21.86 1.81 5.88
C LYS A 103 21.14 0.54 6.32
N HIS A 104 21.17 -0.50 5.51
CA HIS A 104 20.52 -1.77 5.78
C HIS A 104 21.02 -2.40 7.10
N SER A 105 22.30 -2.18 7.44
CA SER A 105 22.90 -2.64 8.69
C SER A 105 22.27 -2.05 9.95
N ASN A 106 21.52 -0.94 9.84
CA ASN A 106 20.81 -0.35 10.97
C ASN A 106 19.41 -0.95 11.19
N ILE A 107 18.94 -1.80 10.28
CA ILE A 107 17.59 -2.36 10.29
C ILE A 107 17.66 -3.79 10.85
N LYS A 108 16.95 -4.05 11.94
CA LYS A 108 16.97 -5.36 12.61
C LYS A 108 15.90 -6.27 12.02
N PRO A 109 16.05 -7.60 12.12
CA PRO A 109 15.01 -8.54 11.72
C PRO A 109 13.64 -8.20 12.35
N GLY A 110 12.58 -8.24 11.54
CA GLY A 110 11.22 -7.91 12.00
C GLY A 110 10.88 -6.42 12.06
N ASP A 111 11.84 -5.51 11.87
CA ASP A 111 11.54 -4.07 11.81
C ASP A 111 10.67 -3.71 10.60
N VAL A 112 10.05 -2.52 10.63
CA VAL A 112 9.23 -2.01 9.53
C VAL A 112 10.00 -0.96 8.75
N MET A 113 10.20 -1.20 7.46
CA MET A 113 10.73 -0.20 6.53
C MET A 113 9.58 0.61 5.95
N VAL A 114 9.75 1.94 5.86
CA VAL A 114 8.76 2.85 5.27
C VAL A 114 9.41 3.62 4.14
N TRP A 115 8.97 3.39 2.90
CA TRP A 115 9.34 4.23 1.78
C TRP A 115 8.17 5.13 1.38
N LYS A 116 8.41 6.44 1.40
CA LYS A 116 7.39 7.46 1.15
C LYS A 116 7.72 8.44 0.01
N GLY A 117 8.18 7.89 -1.13
CA GLY A 117 8.51 8.69 -2.31
C GLY A 117 9.88 9.36 -2.29
N ALA A 118 10.81 8.92 -1.43
CA ALA A 118 12.18 9.42 -1.43
C ALA A 118 12.91 9.04 -2.72
N LYS A 119 13.76 9.92 -3.26
CA LYS A 119 14.50 9.69 -4.52
C LYS A 119 15.42 8.46 -4.49
N SER A 120 15.87 8.07 -3.30
CA SER A 120 16.79 6.95 -3.06
C SER A 120 16.46 6.30 -1.71
N THR A 121 16.84 5.04 -1.56
CA THR A 121 16.74 4.22 -0.35
C THR A 121 18.11 3.98 0.30
N GLY A 122 19.13 4.75 -0.08
CA GLY A 122 20.50 4.57 0.43
C GLY A 122 21.09 3.27 -0.11
N ASP A 123 21.63 2.42 0.76
CA ASP A 123 22.12 1.09 0.40
C ASP A 123 21.03 0.00 0.46
N VAL A 124 19.78 0.34 0.83
CA VAL A 124 18.67 -0.61 0.95
C VAL A 124 18.15 -0.93 -0.45
N THR A 125 18.57 -2.08 -0.99
CA THR A 125 18.14 -2.56 -2.31
C THR A 125 16.83 -3.34 -2.24
N LYS A 126 16.27 -3.70 -3.41
CA LYS A 126 15.08 -4.58 -3.47
C LYS A 126 15.35 -5.96 -2.86
N GLU A 127 16.55 -6.52 -3.03
CA GLU A 127 16.93 -7.82 -2.47
C GLU A 127 16.99 -7.77 -0.94
N VAL A 128 17.53 -6.68 -0.37
CA VAL A 128 17.52 -6.46 1.08
C VAL A 128 16.09 -6.46 1.61
N VAL A 129 15.19 -5.73 0.94
CA VAL A 129 13.78 -5.65 1.35
C VAL A 129 13.09 -7.02 1.21
N ILE A 130 13.30 -7.73 0.11
CA ILE A 130 12.70 -9.06 -0.12
C ILE A 130 13.17 -10.05 0.96
N ASN A 131 14.46 -10.12 1.24
CA ASN A 131 15.00 -11.01 2.28
C ASN A 131 14.47 -10.65 3.68
N HIS A 132 14.37 -9.35 3.96
CA HIS A 132 13.80 -8.85 5.21
C HIS A 132 12.34 -9.26 5.38
N LEU A 133 11.54 -9.12 4.32
CA LEU A 133 10.14 -9.56 4.29
C LEU A 133 10.02 -11.07 4.49
N LEU A 134 10.76 -11.88 3.74
CA LEU A 134 10.75 -13.34 3.88
C LEU A 134 11.07 -13.79 5.32
N SER A 135 11.92 -13.03 6.02
CA SER A 135 12.35 -13.27 7.40
C SER A 135 11.42 -12.70 8.47
N GLY A 136 10.27 -12.12 8.11
CA GLY A 136 9.29 -11.60 9.07
C GLY A 136 9.21 -10.09 9.21
N GLY A 137 9.96 -9.35 8.39
CA GLY A 137 9.95 -7.89 8.36
C GLY A 137 8.68 -7.27 7.75
N GLY A 138 8.53 -5.96 7.95
CA GLY A 138 7.42 -5.18 7.38
C GLY A 138 7.89 -4.17 6.33
N LEU A 139 7.04 -3.90 5.32
CA LEU A 139 7.21 -2.80 4.37
C LEU A 139 5.93 -1.96 4.28
N LEU A 140 6.05 -0.65 4.47
CA LEU A 140 5.03 0.33 4.11
C LEU A 140 5.51 1.14 2.90
N HIS A 141 4.83 0.99 1.78
CA HIS A 141 5.16 1.64 0.52
C HIS A 141 4.08 2.67 0.18
N ALA A 142 4.36 3.96 0.35
CA ALA A 142 3.33 5.01 0.29
C ALA A 142 3.76 6.18 -0.59
N MET A 143 3.13 6.37 -1.75
CA MET A 143 3.56 7.43 -2.66
C MET A 143 2.49 7.74 -3.71
N CYS A 144 2.59 8.90 -4.35
CA CYS A 144 1.74 9.28 -5.48
C CYS A 144 2.35 8.80 -6.83
N PRO A 145 1.77 7.79 -7.50
CA PRO A 145 2.41 7.17 -8.68
C PRO A 145 2.41 8.07 -9.91
N TRP A 146 1.28 8.74 -10.19
CA TRP A 146 1.21 9.69 -11.30
C TRP A 146 2.12 10.90 -11.06
N GLY A 147 2.22 11.39 -9.81
CA GLY A 147 3.10 12.49 -9.45
C GLY A 147 4.58 12.14 -9.61
N TRP A 148 4.96 10.90 -9.26
CA TRP A 148 6.32 10.42 -9.47
C TRP A 148 6.69 10.32 -10.94
N LEU A 149 5.78 9.84 -11.80
CA LEU A 149 6.02 9.81 -13.25
C LEU A 149 6.25 11.20 -13.84
N GLN A 150 5.55 12.23 -13.34
CA GLN A 150 5.78 13.63 -13.76
C GLN A 150 7.19 14.11 -13.41
N LEU A 151 7.71 13.69 -12.25
CA LEU A 151 9.05 14.08 -11.77
C LEU A 151 10.18 13.21 -12.35
N ASN A 152 9.86 12.04 -12.92
CA ASN A 152 10.84 11.07 -13.43
C ASN A 152 10.56 10.77 -14.91
N LYS A 153 10.80 11.77 -15.77
CA LYS A 153 10.56 11.66 -17.22
C LYS A 153 11.31 10.47 -17.83
N GLY A 154 10.63 9.72 -18.70
CA GLY A 154 11.19 8.54 -19.37
C GLY A 154 11.24 7.27 -18.51
N LYS A 155 10.78 7.33 -17.25
CA LYS A 155 10.65 6.16 -16.37
C LYS A 155 9.24 5.56 -16.43
N ASN A 156 9.15 4.29 -16.05
CA ASN A 156 7.92 3.55 -15.84
C ASN A 156 7.68 3.34 -14.33
N LEU A 157 6.46 2.91 -13.96
CA LEU A 157 6.15 2.60 -12.55
C LEU A 157 7.08 1.53 -11.98
N SER A 158 7.52 0.58 -12.82
CA SER A 158 8.47 -0.48 -12.45
C SER A 158 9.88 0.03 -12.12
N ASP A 159 10.22 1.28 -12.48
CA ASP A 159 11.48 1.91 -12.13
C ASP A 159 11.45 2.57 -10.74
N MET A 160 10.30 2.56 -10.05
CA MET A 160 10.21 3.09 -8.69
C MET A 160 11.08 2.29 -7.73
N PRO A 161 11.72 2.97 -6.75
CA PRO A 161 12.39 2.28 -5.66
C PRO A 161 11.48 1.23 -5.03
N LEU A 162 12.05 0.04 -4.79
CA LEU A 162 11.39 -1.09 -4.13
C LEU A 162 10.17 -1.68 -4.86
N TYR A 163 9.91 -1.30 -6.12
CA TYR A 163 8.83 -1.89 -6.92
C TYR A 163 8.86 -3.42 -6.96
N GLY A 164 10.06 -4.02 -7.06
CA GLY A 164 10.22 -5.48 -7.08
C GLY A 164 9.67 -6.20 -5.84
N ALA A 165 9.60 -5.54 -4.68
CA ALA A 165 8.97 -6.12 -3.49
C ALA A 165 7.43 -6.13 -3.57
N LEU A 166 6.85 -5.16 -4.29
CA LEU A 166 5.41 -5.11 -4.56
C LEU A 166 5.03 -6.15 -5.62
N ASP A 167 5.83 -6.24 -6.69
CA ASP A 167 5.64 -7.20 -7.78
C ASP A 167 5.69 -8.66 -7.28
N LEU A 168 6.61 -8.96 -6.36
CA LEU A 168 6.73 -10.27 -5.69
C LEU A 168 5.41 -10.74 -5.06
N VAL A 169 4.62 -9.81 -4.51
CA VAL A 169 3.35 -10.14 -3.85
C VAL A 169 2.14 -9.92 -4.74
N GLY A 170 2.35 -9.63 -6.02
CA GLY A 170 1.30 -9.37 -6.99
C GLY A 170 0.51 -8.10 -6.69
N ILE A 171 1.22 -7.01 -6.34
CA ILE A 171 0.66 -5.68 -6.13
C ILE A 171 1.46 -4.67 -6.96
N CYS A 172 0.80 -3.70 -7.58
CA CYS A 172 1.49 -2.54 -8.17
C CYS A 172 0.64 -1.28 -8.12
N TYR A 173 1.29 -0.13 -8.28
CA TYR A 173 0.58 1.09 -8.63
C TYR A 173 0.09 1.04 -10.07
N THR A 174 -0.97 1.79 -10.35
CA THR A 174 -1.37 2.09 -11.72
C THR A 174 -1.11 3.58 -12.04
N LYS A 175 -1.31 3.96 -13.31
CA LYS A 175 -1.19 5.34 -13.78
C LYS A 175 -2.44 6.18 -13.49
N TRP A 176 -3.48 5.58 -12.92
CA TRP A 176 -4.78 6.23 -12.75
C TRP A 176 -4.87 7.01 -11.44
N CYS A 177 -5.76 7.99 -11.46
CA CYS A 177 -6.07 8.85 -10.33
C CYS A 177 -7.27 8.29 -9.56
N GLY A 178 -7.16 8.24 -8.23
CA GLY A 178 -8.26 7.97 -7.32
C GLY A 178 -8.98 9.25 -6.90
N THR A 179 -9.93 9.13 -5.98
CA THR A 179 -10.71 10.25 -5.45
C THR A 179 -11.08 10.00 -4.00
N ILE A 180 -10.81 11.02 -3.17
CA ILE A 180 -11.34 11.14 -1.82
C ILE A 180 -12.29 12.35 -1.87
N PRO A 181 -13.59 12.20 -1.55
CA PRO A 181 -14.55 13.30 -1.56
C PRO A 181 -14.13 14.43 -0.63
N LYS A 182 -14.62 15.67 -0.83
CA LYS A 182 -14.24 16.83 0.00
C LYS A 182 -14.57 16.63 1.48
N ASP A 183 -15.69 15.97 1.77
CA ASP A 183 -16.13 15.65 3.12
C ASP A 183 -15.39 14.43 3.70
N GLY A 184 -14.57 13.74 2.91
CA GLY A 184 -13.82 12.53 3.26
C GLY A 184 -14.46 11.26 2.70
N LEU A 185 -13.77 10.13 2.88
CA LEU A 185 -14.17 8.83 2.35
C LEU A 185 -14.64 7.92 3.49
N ASP A 186 -15.94 7.61 3.52
CA ASP A 186 -16.55 6.72 4.52
C ASP A 186 -16.04 5.28 4.37
N ILE A 187 -15.55 4.70 5.47
CA ILE A 187 -14.96 3.36 5.47
C ILE A 187 -16.01 2.26 5.21
N LYS A 188 -17.24 2.39 5.73
CA LYS A 188 -18.26 1.35 5.55
C LYS A 188 -18.63 1.17 4.08
N SER A 189 -18.63 2.26 3.31
CA SER A 189 -19.06 2.29 1.91
C SER A 189 -17.94 1.99 0.91
N HIS A 190 -16.68 2.11 1.36
CA HIS A 190 -15.48 2.02 0.51
C HIS A 190 -14.44 0.99 0.97
N ARG A 191 -14.64 0.34 2.12
CA ARG A 191 -14.01 -0.95 2.45
C ARG A 191 -14.10 -1.87 1.22
N SER A 192 -12.98 -2.43 0.80
CA SER A 192 -12.99 -3.39 -0.31
C SER A 192 -13.67 -4.70 0.12
N THR A 193 -14.33 -5.39 -0.80
CA THR A 193 -15.02 -6.68 -0.52
C THR A 193 -14.64 -7.76 -1.53
N GLU A 194 -13.78 -7.46 -2.49
CA GLU A 194 -13.41 -8.39 -3.57
C GLU A 194 -12.02 -8.98 -3.31
N SER A 195 -11.89 -10.30 -3.49
CA SER A 195 -10.65 -10.92 -3.94
C SER A 195 -10.61 -10.75 -5.46
N ILE A 196 -9.64 -10.00 -6.01
CA ILE A 196 -9.69 -9.60 -7.43
C ILE A 196 -9.72 -10.83 -8.34
N THR A 197 -10.83 -11.00 -9.07
CA THR A 197 -10.91 -11.79 -10.30
C THR A 197 -10.74 -10.85 -11.50
N LEU A 198 -9.96 -11.28 -12.50
CA LEU A 198 -9.58 -10.56 -13.74
C LEU A 198 -10.71 -9.77 -14.44
N CYS A 199 -11.99 -10.07 -14.20
CA CYS A 199 -13.13 -9.37 -14.79
C CYS A 199 -13.26 -7.88 -14.42
N SER A 200 -12.77 -7.42 -13.28
CA SER A 200 -12.93 -6.01 -12.88
C SER A 200 -12.00 -5.04 -13.63
N LEU A 201 -10.94 -5.53 -14.28
CA LEU A 201 -9.97 -4.71 -15.02
C LEU A 201 -10.55 -4.03 -16.28
N VAL A 202 -11.58 -4.61 -16.90
CA VAL A 202 -12.15 -4.11 -18.17
C VAL A 202 -12.92 -2.79 -17.98
N SER A 203 -13.30 -2.45 -16.74
CA SER A 203 -14.11 -1.26 -16.42
C SER A 203 -13.30 0.01 -16.09
N TYR A 204 -11.97 -0.07 -16.02
CA TYR A 204 -11.12 1.04 -15.56
C TYR A 204 -10.40 1.74 -16.71
N ILE A 205 -11.13 2.54 -17.47
CA ILE A 205 -10.54 3.51 -18.41
C ILE A 205 -11.04 4.90 -18.01
N GLY A 206 -10.30 5.57 -17.12
CA GLY A 206 -10.49 6.97 -16.79
C GLY A 206 -9.15 7.68 -16.86
N LYS A 207 -8.92 8.43 -17.95
CA LYS A 207 -7.70 9.23 -18.12
C LYS A 207 -7.69 10.39 -17.12
N CYS A 208 -6.57 10.54 -16.41
CA CYS A 208 -6.07 11.86 -16.06
C CYS A 208 -5.62 12.51 -17.39
#